data_AF-A0A316Q1A1-F1
#
_entry.id   AF-A0A316Q1A1-F1
#
_cell.length_a   1.000
_cell.length_b   1.000
_cell.length_c   1.000
_cell.angle_alpha   90.00
_cell.angle_beta   90.00
_cell.angle_gamma   90.00
#
_symmetry.space_group_name_H-M   'P 1'
#
loop_
_entity.id
_entity.type
_entity.pdbx_description
1 polymer ?
#
loop_
_entity_poly.entity_id
_entity_poly.type
_entity_poly.pdbx_seq_one_letter_code
_entity_poly.pdbx_strand_id
1 'polypeptide(L)' 'MNYPPLNELQAKAGCRYLLVTTVAKRARQLQDDPEKLDDRKPVSVAVDELYNDKLEIITPEEYSK' A
#
# COMPACT_ATOMS: atom_id res chain seq x y z
N MET A 1 -15.13 -13.10 -2.48
CA MET A 1 -13.69 -12.95 -2.80
C MET A 1 -13.27 -11.58 -2.33
N ASN A 2 -12.19 -11.44 -1.55
CA ASN A 2 -11.71 -10.11 -1.15
C ASN A 2 -11.02 -9.46 -2.35
N TYR A 3 -11.38 -8.21 -2.63
CA TYR A 3 -10.79 -7.41 -3.70
C TYR A 3 -9.94 -6.29 -3.08
N PRO A 4 -8.80 -5.92 -3.69
CA PRO A 4 -8.17 -6.53 -4.87
C PRO A 4 -7.53 -7.91 -4.58
N PRO A 5 -7.36 -8.77 -5.61
CA PRO A 5 -6.74 -10.08 -5.43
C PRO A 5 -5.25 -9.96 -5.09
N LEU A 6 -4.77 -10.79 -4.17
CA LEU A 6 -3.39 -10.76 -3.68
C LEU A 6 -2.35 -10.88 -4.79
N ASN A 7 -2.63 -11.66 -5.84
CA ASN A 7 -1.69 -11.88 -6.94
C ASN A 7 -1.39 -10.59 -7.70
N GLU A 8 -2.37 -9.71 -7.89
CA GLU A 8 -2.19 -8.43 -8.57
C GLU A 8 -1.40 -7.44 -7.70
N LEU A 9 -1.68 -7.42 -6.39
CA LEU A 9 -0.89 -6.65 -5.42
C LEU A 9 0.57 -7.12 -5.37
N GLN A 10 0.80 -8.44 -5.40
CA GLN A 10 2.15 -9.00 -5.39
C GLN A 10 2.90 -8.68 -6.69
N ALA A 11 2.21 -8.70 -7.84
CA ALA A 11 2.81 -8.32 -9.12
C ALA A 11 3.26 -6.85 -9.13
N LYS A 12 2.46 -5.94 -8.56
CA LYS A 12 2.82 -4.51 -8.41
C LYS A 12 4.00 -4.31 -7.45
N ALA A 13 4.04 -5.09 -6.37
CA ALA A 13 5.08 -4.95 -5.34
C ALA A 13 6.37 -5.73 -5.59
N GLY A 14 6.41 -6.63 -6.56
CA GLY A 14 7.56 -7.49 -6.85
C GLY A 14 7.79 -8.62 -5.84
N CYS A 15 7.58 -8.38 -4.54
CA CYS A 15 7.62 -9.44 -3.53
C CYS A 15 6.62 -9.20 -2.37
N ARG A 16 6.26 -10.28 -1.66
CA ARG A 16 5.29 -10.22 -0.55
C ARG A 16 5.77 -9.38 0.62
N TYR A 17 7.07 -9.39 0.91
CA TYR A 17 7.61 -8.63 2.03
C TYR A 17 7.49 -7.13 1.78
N LEU A 18 7.83 -6.69 0.56
CA LEU A 18 7.75 -5.29 0.16
C LEU A 18 6.30 -4.81 0.08
N LEU A 19 5.39 -5.65 -0.40
CA LEU A 19 3.95 -5.38 -0.34
C LEU A 19 3.51 -5.08 1.10
N VAL A 20 3.82 -5.98 2.03
CA VAL A 20 3.37 -5.87 3.43
C VAL A 20 3.98 -4.66 4.12
N THR A 21 5.29 -4.44 3.97
CA THR A 21 5.97 -3.31 4.63
C THR A 21 5.51 -1.96 4.08
N THR A 22 5.29 -1.85 2.77
CA THR A 22 4.82 -0.62 2.11
C THR A 22 3.39 -0.29 2.53
N VAL A 23 2.47 -1.27 2.46
CA VAL A 23 1.07 -1.09 2.89
C VAL A 23 1.00 -0.75 4.37
N ALA A 24 1.78 -1.42 5.23
CA ALA A 24 1.80 -1.13 6.67
C ALA A 24 2.34 0.27 6.99
N LYS A 25 3.40 0.71 6.28
CA LYS A 25 3.92 2.08 6.41
C LYS A 25 2.86 3.11 6.01
N ARG A 26 2.19 2.89 4.88
CA ARG A 26 1.14 3.80 4.40
C ARG A 26 -0.08 3.83 5.32
N ALA A 27 -0.52 2.68 5.81
CA ALA A 27 -1.64 2.59 6.76
C ALA A 27 -1.38 3.39 8.05
N ARG A 28 -0.13 3.41 8.56
CA ARG A 28 0.23 4.25 9.71
C ARG A 28 0.11 5.75 9.41
N GLN A 29 0.56 6.19 8.22
CA GLN A 29 0.40 7.60 7.81
C GLN A 29 -1.07 8.00 7.70
N LEU A 30 -1.92 7.10 7.21
CA LEU A 30 -3.37 7.34 7.11
C LEU A 30 -4.06 7.31 8.48
N GLN A 31 -3.51 6.56 9.44
CA GLN A 31 -4.02 6.57 10.81
C GLN A 31 -3.80 7.93 11.50
N ASP A 32 -2.73 8.62 11.15
CA ASP A 32 -2.42 9.98 11.63
C ASP A 32 -3.21 11.07 10.86
N ASP A 33 -3.91 10.71 9.76
CA ASP A 33 -4.68 11.61 8.90
C ASP A 33 -6.11 11.08 8.66
N PRO A 34 -6.98 11.18 9.68
CA PRO A 34 -8.30 10.56 9.66
C PRO A 34 -9.24 11.14 8.58
N GLU A 35 -9.00 12.36 8.11
CA GLU A 35 -9.80 12.98 7.04
C GLU A 35 -9.70 12.22 5.72
N LYS A 36 -8.61 11.47 5.50
CA LYS A 36 -8.40 10.65 4.29
C LYS A 36 -9.01 9.26 4.36
N LEU A 37 -9.55 8.85 5.52
CA LEU A 37 -10.05 7.49 5.71
C LEU A 37 -11.48 7.28 5.22
N ASP A 38 -12.32 8.32 5.25
CA ASP A 38 -13.74 8.22 4.89
C ASP A 38 -14.42 7.03 5.60
N ASP A 39 -14.19 6.91 6.92
CA ASP A 39 -14.61 5.79 7.79
C ASP A 39 -14.09 4.39 7.42
N ARG A 40 -13.16 4.28 6.46
CA ARG A 40 -12.54 3.01 6.06
C ARG A 40 -11.32 2.70 6.93
N LYS A 41 -11.00 1.41 7.03
CA LYS A 41 -9.79 0.95 7.73
C LYS A 41 -8.54 1.48 7.00
N PRO A 42 -7.54 2.03 7.70
CA PRO A 42 -6.32 2.55 7.08
C PRO A 42 -5.62 1.54 6.15
N VAL A 43 -5.61 0.26 6.53
CA VAL A 43 -5.04 -0.81 5.71
C VAL A 43 -5.81 -1.01 4.41
N SER A 44 -7.14 -0.91 4.43
CA SER A 44 -7.97 -1.03 3.23
C SER A 44 -7.69 0.13 2.27
N VAL A 45 -7.60 1.36 2.79
CA VAL A 45 -7.27 2.55 1.98
C VAL A 45 -5.87 2.42 1.38
N ALA A 46 -4.87 1.99 2.15
CA ALA A 46 -3.51 1.79 1.65
C ALA A 46 -3.42 0.71 0.55
N VAL A 47 -4.19 -0.38 0.69
CA VAL A 47 -4.29 -1.42 -0.35
C VAL A 47 -4.96 -0.86 -1.61
N ASP A 48 -6.03 -0.09 -1.47
CA ASP A 48 -6.70 0.55 -2.60
C ASP A 48 -5.78 1.54 -3.32
N GLU A 49 -5.03 2.35 -2.56
CA GLU A 49 -4.06 3.29 -3.13
C GLU A 49 -2.97 2.56 -3.92
N LEU A 50 -2.41 1.47 -3.39
CA LEU A 50 -1.43 0.66 -4.10
C LEU A 50 -2.04 0.03 -5.37
N TYR A 51 -3.24 -0.49 -5.26
CA TYR A 51 -3.91 -1.13 -6.38
C TYR A 51 -4.18 -0.15 -7.53
N ASN A 52 -4.59 1.08 -7.20
CA ASN A 52 -4.89 2.15 -8.15
C ASN A 52 -3.66 3.01 -8.52
N ASP A 53 -2.43 2.53 -8.27
CA ASP A 53 -1.17 3.23 -8.61
C ASP A 53 -1.03 4.63 -7.96
N LYS A 54 -1.68 4.84 -6.81
CA LYS A 54 -1.58 6.05 -5.98
C LYS A 54 -0.52 5.93 -4.87
N LEU A 55 -0.01 4.73 -4.63
CA LEU A 55 1.08 4.45 -3.70
C LEU A 55 2.26 3.85 -4.45
N GLU A 56 3.38 4.56 -4.45
CA GLU A 56 4.63 4.11 -5.04
C GLU A 56 5.41 3.21 -4.05
N ILE A 57 6.02 2.17 -4.59
CA ILE A 57 6.87 1.26 -3.83
C ILE A 57 8.32 1.62 -4.12
N ILE A 58 8.97 2.25 -3.14
CA ILE A 58 10.38 2.64 -3.25
C ILE A 58 11.26 1.46 -2.83
N THR A 59 12.10 1.00 -3.74
CA THR A 59 13.08 -0.06 -3.44
C THR A 59 14.40 0.52 -2.94
N PRO A 60 15.19 -0.25 -2.16
CA PRO A 60 16.50 0.21 -1.68
C PRO A 60 17.45 0.72 -2.77
N GLU A 61 17.34 0.14 -3.96
CA GLU A 61 18.16 0.45 -5.13
C GLU A 61 17.86 1.86 -5.70
N GLU A 62 16.67 2.39 -5.45
CA GLU A 62 16.26 3.73 -5.90
C GLU A 62 16.67 4.86 -4.95
N TYR A 63 17.07 4.57 -3.71
CA TYR A 63 17.59 5.60 -2.79
C TYR A 63 18.99 6.11 -3.18
N SER A 64 19.68 5.45 -4.11
CA SER A 64 21.04 5.81 -4.56
C SER A 64 21.08 6.61 -5.87
N LYS A 65 19.93 6.99 -6.43
CA LYS A 65 19.84 7.94 -7.55
C LYS A 65 19.52 9.34 -7.04
#